data_AF-A0A975PMU0-F1
#
_entry.id   AF-A0A975PMU0-F1
#
_cell.length_a   1.000
_cell.length_b   1.000
_cell.length_c   1.000
_cell.angle_alpha   90.00
_cell.angle_beta   90.00
_cell.angle_gamma   90.00
#
_symmetry.space_group_name_H-M   'P 1'
#
loop_
_entity.id
_entity.type
_entity.pdbx_description
1 polymer ?
#
loop_
_entity_poly.entity_id
_entity_poly.type
_entity_poly.pdbx_seq_one_letter_code
_entity_poly.pdbx_strand_id
1 'polypeptide(L)'
;MAARRLPARVWHGPARRVWLALCVWLALLVPVAAGAQDIVSARYTDPTTRYPHGVLGDTVEHAGLEVTLGDGSRRTLLWPQEIVFEDTAPRVMDLSGDGAPEVIVVESDQNLGARLAVYTMRDGALTLFAAGPFIGQRFRWLAVVGAGDLNGDGRLEIAYVDRPHLAKTLRVMRVERIDSVNHVLREVANRPGLTNHRIGERDIAGGIRDCGQGPEMILATADWARLVAVTFDGTTTQARDIGRHRDRASFAAALACE
;
A
#
# COMPACT_ATOMS: atom_id res chain seq x y z
N MET A 1 -58.24 13.68 101.03
CA MET A 1 -56.81 13.50 100.71
C MET A 1 -56.69 12.75 99.39
N ALA A 2 -55.65 13.07 98.63
CA ALA A 2 -55.55 12.98 97.17
C ALA A 2 -55.25 11.58 96.58
N ALA A 3 -55.45 11.49 95.26
CA ALA A 3 -55.34 10.31 94.38
C ALA A 3 -53.98 10.14 93.68
N ARG A 4 -53.74 8.95 93.08
CA ARG A 4 -53.08 8.62 91.76
C ARG A 4 -52.35 7.26 91.85
N ARG A 5 -52.72 6.21 91.07
CA ARG A 5 -52.48 5.85 89.64
C ARG A 5 -51.10 5.22 89.33
N LEU A 6 -51.17 4.03 88.69
CA LEU A 6 -50.13 3.11 88.20
C LEU A 6 -49.27 3.66 87.05
N PRO A 7 -48.11 3.02 86.76
CA PRO A 7 -47.58 2.95 85.40
C PRO A 7 -47.35 1.51 84.90
N ALA A 8 -47.55 1.35 83.59
CA ALA A 8 -47.19 0.19 82.79
C ALA A 8 -45.73 0.29 82.29
N ARG A 9 -45.09 -0.85 81.98
CA ARG A 9 -43.91 -0.90 81.11
C ARG A 9 -43.93 -2.10 80.17
N VAL A 10 -43.39 -1.85 78.98
CA VAL A 10 -43.68 -2.48 77.69
C VAL A 10 -42.58 -3.50 77.34
N TRP A 11 -42.97 -4.60 76.69
CA TRP A 11 -42.09 -5.62 76.11
C TRP A 11 -41.60 -5.21 74.71
N HIS A 12 -40.31 -5.42 74.43
CA HIS A 12 -39.76 -5.39 73.07
C HIS A 12 -39.02 -6.70 72.78
N GLY A 13 -39.47 -7.45 71.77
CA GLY A 13 -38.76 -8.60 71.19
C GLY A 13 -37.91 -8.18 69.98
N PRO A 14 -36.85 -8.93 69.63
CA PRO A 14 -35.99 -8.61 68.49
C PRO A 14 -36.54 -9.16 67.16
N ALA A 15 -36.59 -8.31 66.14
CA ALA A 15 -36.96 -8.67 64.76
C ALA A 15 -35.72 -9.14 63.97
N ARG A 16 -35.83 -10.31 63.32
CA ARG A 16 -34.84 -10.87 62.38
C ARG A 16 -34.87 -10.10 61.05
N ARG A 17 -33.71 -9.62 60.58
CA ARG A 17 -33.56 -8.98 59.26
C ARG A 17 -33.22 -10.04 58.21
N VAL A 18 -34.03 -10.13 57.17
CA VAL A 18 -33.77 -10.89 55.94
C VAL A 18 -33.13 -9.94 54.93
N TRP A 19 -31.94 -10.29 54.41
CA TRP A 19 -31.29 -9.58 53.33
C TRP A 19 -31.65 -10.25 52.00
N LEU A 20 -32.38 -9.54 51.14
CA LEU A 20 -32.59 -9.91 49.74
C LEU A 20 -31.36 -9.45 48.94
N ALA A 21 -30.60 -10.39 48.38
CA ALA A 21 -29.53 -10.11 47.45
C ALA A 21 -30.13 -9.94 46.04
N LEU A 22 -30.03 -8.73 45.49
CA LEU A 22 -30.45 -8.39 44.14
C LEU A 22 -29.26 -8.65 43.18
N CYS A 23 -29.28 -9.74 42.42
CA CYS A 23 -28.31 -10.00 41.37
C CYS A 23 -28.64 -9.17 40.12
N VAL A 24 -28.02 -8.00 39.98
CA VAL A 24 -28.07 -7.20 38.74
C VAL A 24 -27.06 -7.80 37.75
N TRP A 25 -27.56 -8.46 36.70
CA TRP A 25 -26.77 -8.86 35.54
C TRP A 25 -26.55 -7.64 34.64
N LEU A 26 -25.40 -6.98 34.78
CA LEU A 26 -24.90 -6.02 33.80
C LEU A 26 -24.37 -6.79 32.60
N ALA A 27 -25.16 -6.88 31.53
CA ALA A 27 -24.67 -7.31 30.23
C ALA A 27 -23.69 -6.24 29.71
N LEU A 28 -22.39 -6.52 29.83
CA LEU A 28 -21.34 -5.77 29.15
C LEU A 28 -21.51 -6.00 27.65
N LEU A 29 -22.19 -5.07 26.97
CA LEU A 29 -22.07 -4.92 25.53
C LEU A 29 -20.63 -4.47 25.25
N VAL A 30 -19.76 -5.42 24.96
CA VAL A 30 -18.45 -5.13 24.38
C VAL A 30 -18.74 -4.61 22.97
N PRO A 31 -18.45 -3.34 22.66
CA PRO A 31 -18.51 -2.90 21.27
C PRO A 31 -17.48 -3.73 20.52
N VAL A 32 -17.95 -4.64 19.66
CA VAL A 32 -17.07 -5.21 18.63
C VAL A 32 -16.82 -4.03 17.71
N ALA A 33 -15.63 -3.43 17.82
CA ALA A 33 -15.15 -2.52 16.79
C ALA A 33 -15.22 -3.32 15.49
N ALA A 34 -16.11 -2.91 14.58
CA ALA A 34 -16.02 -3.38 13.21
C ALA A 34 -14.66 -2.89 12.71
N GLY A 35 -13.66 -3.75 12.78
CA GLY A 35 -12.34 -3.45 12.25
C GLY A 35 -12.51 -3.03 10.80
N ALA A 36 -11.85 -1.95 10.40
CA ALA A 36 -11.67 -1.68 8.98
C ALA A 36 -11.10 -2.96 8.36
N GLN A 37 -11.74 -3.44 7.29
CA GLN A 37 -11.29 -4.68 6.68
C GLN A 37 -10.10 -4.40 5.79
N ASP A 38 -9.00 -5.07 6.09
CA ASP A 38 -7.74 -4.91 5.40
C ASP A 38 -7.84 -5.37 3.94
N ILE A 39 -7.12 -4.68 3.06
CA ILE A 39 -6.95 -5.11 1.67
C ILE A 39 -5.99 -6.31 1.67
N VAL A 40 -6.44 -7.46 1.17
CA VAL A 40 -5.62 -8.68 1.09
C VAL A 40 -5.12 -8.99 -0.31
N SER A 41 -5.81 -8.49 -1.34
CA SER A 41 -5.35 -8.59 -2.73
C SER A 41 -5.99 -7.52 -3.59
N ALA A 42 -5.36 -7.23 -4.72
CA ALA A 42 -5.84 -6.25 -5.70
C ALA A 42 -5.58 -6.77 -7.12
N ARG A 43 -6.46 -6.42 -8.05
CA ARG A 43 -6.28 -6.69 -9.48
C ARG A 43 -6.87 -5.58 -10.33
N TYR A 44 -6.35 -5.44 -11.54
CA TYR A 44 -6.98 -4.59 -12.54
C TYR A 44 -8.18 -5.29 -13.19
N THR A 45 -9.19 -4.50 -13.53
CA THR A 45 -10.44 -4.93 -14.18
C THR A 45 -10.77 -3.98 -15.33
N ASP A 46 -11.89 -4.26 -16.02
CA ASP A 46 -12.45 -3.35 -17.03
C ASP A 46 -11.44 -3.00 -18.15
N PRO A 47 -10.99 -3.99 -18.94
CA PRO A 47 -10.04 -3.76 -20.02
C PRO A 47 -10.57 -2.72 -21.00
N THR A 48 -9.71 -1.82 -21.46
CA THR A 48 -10.09 -0.66 -22.26
C THR A 48 -9.02 -0.25 -23.26
N THR A 49 -9.44 0.23 -24.44
CA THR A 49 -8.55 0.73 -25.50
C THR A 49 -8.52 2.26 -25.57
N ARG A 50 -9.06 2.95 -24.56
CA ARG A 50 -9.12 4.42 -24.52
C ARG A 50 -7.74 5.08 -24.48
N TYR A 51 -6.74 4.37 -23.97
CA TYR A 51 -5.36 4.84 -23.88
C TYR A 51 -4.43 3.84 -24.59
N PRO A 52 -4.37 3.84 -25.93
CA PRO A 52 -3.67 2.82 -26.70
C PRO A 52 -2.16 3.10 -26.76
N HIS A 53 -1.48 3.12 -25.61
CA HIS A 53 -0.05 3.41 -25.57
C HIS A 53 0.78 2.27 -26.17
N GLY A 54 0.41 1.01 -25.92
CA GLY A 54 1.12 -0.12 -26.50
C GLY A 54 2.36 -0.56 -25.72
N VAL A 55 2.63 0.06 -24.55
CA VAL A 55 3.93 -0.08 -23.90
C VAL A 55 4.14 -1.51 -23.41
N LEU A 56 3.10 -2.13 -22.84
CA LEU A 56 3.08 -3.48 -22.30
C LEU A 56 2.76 -4.58 -23.34
N GLY A 57 3.01 -4.32 -24.63
CA GLY A 57 2.89 -5.34 -25.69
C GLY A 57 1.50 -5.53 -26.29
N ASP A 58 0.50 -4.78 -25.82
CA ASP A 58 -0.77 -4.56 -26.51
C ASP A 58 -1.33 -3.16 -26.16
N THR A 59 -2.44 -2.78 -26.79
CA THR A 59 -3.07 -1.45 -26.62
C THR A 59 -4.24 -1.47 -25.64
N VAL A 60 -4.28 -2.46 -24.73
CA VAL A 60 -5.35 -2.65 -23.75
C VAL A 60 -4.82 -2.29 -22.37
N GLU A 61 -5.42 -1.28 -21.78
CA GLU A 61 -5.17 -0.88 -20.40
C GLU A 61 -6.39 -1.20 -19.54
N HIS A 62 -6.41 -0.74 -18.29
CA HIS A 62 -7.50 -1.05 -17.35
C HIS A 62 -8.22 0.20 -16.87
N ALA A 63 -9.54 0.22 -16.92
CA ALA A 63 -10.34 1.29 -16.33
C ALA A 63 -10.59 1.06 -14.83
N GLY A 64 -10.52 -0.20 -14.37
CA GLY A 64 -10.93 -0.60 -13.03
C GLY A 64 -9.79 -1.11 -12.17
N LEU A 65 -9.88 -0.82 -10.87
CA LEU A 65 -9.09 -1.43 -9.80
C LEU A 65 -10.07 -2.10 -8.84
N GLU A 66 -9.97 -3.41 -8.68
CA GLU A 66 -10.73 -4.16 -7.67
C GLU A 66 -9.80 -4.63 -6.55
N VAL A 67 -10.21 -4.42 -5.30
CA VAL A 67 -9.58 -5.01 -4.13
C VAL A 67 -10.50 -6.05 -3.48
N THR A 68 -9.90 -7.11 -2.94
CA THR A 68 -10.56 -8.06 -2.05
C THR A 68 -10.13 -7.77 -0.62
N LEU A 69 -11.10 -7.70 0.28
CA LEU A 69 -10.90 -7.43 1.70
C LEU A 69 -10.78 -8.74 2.50
N GLY A 70 -10.34 -8.65 3.75
CA GLY A 70 -10.15 -9.81 4.63
C GLY A 70 -11.39 -10.69 4.85
N ASP A 71 -12.60 -10.17 4.66
CA ASP A 71 -13.85 -10.94 4.73
C ASP A 71 -14.28 -11.55 3.38
N GLY A 72 -13.48 -11.37 2.33
CA GLY A 72 -13.77 -11.80 0.95
C GLY A 72 -14.67 -10.86 0.16
N SER A 73 -15.20 -9.79 0.77
CA SER A 73 -15.93 -8.75 0.06
C SER A 73 -15.00 -7.96 -0.86
N ARG A 74 -15.58 -7.37 -1.90
CA ARG A 74 -14.84 -6.66 -2.96
C ARG A 74 -15.20 -5.19 -2.99
N ARG A 75 -14.25 -4.35 -3.38
CA ARG A 75 -14.47 -2.92 -3.67
C ARG A 75 -13.80 -2.57 -4.97
N THR A 76 -14.47 -1.76 -5.77
CA THR A 76 -14.00 -1.38 -7.10
C THR A 76 -13.93 0.14 -7.21
N LEU A 77 -12.83 0.62 -7.77
CA LEU A 77 -12.68 1.97 -8.27
C LEU A 77 -12.68 1.91 -9.79
N LEU A 78 -13.46 2.77 -10.45
CA LEU A 78 -13.55 2.82 -11.91
C LEU A 78 -13.25 4.24 -12.39
N TRP A 79 -12.28 4.37 -13.29
CA TRP A 79 -11.99 5.63 -13.97
C TRP A 79 -12.76 5.74 -15.29
N PRO A 80 -13.66 6.73 -15.45
CA PRO A 80 -14.59 6.75 -16.57
C PRO A 80 -13.97 7.18 -17.91
N GLN A 81 -13.09 8.19 -17.97
CA GLN A 81 -12.61 8.72 -19.27
C GLN A 81 -11.14 9.15 -19.34
N GLU A 82 -10.60 9.84 -18.34
CA GLU A 82 -9.32 10.54 -18.46
C GLU A 82 -8.12 9.70 -18.00
N ILE A 83 -8.35 8.77 -17.07
CA ILE A 83 -7.30 7.94 -16.47
C ILE A 83 -7.56 6.47 -16.81
N VAL A 84 -6.47 5.75 -17.02
CA VAL A 84 -6.40 4.29 -16.98
C VAL A 84 -5.34 3.85 -15.98
N PHE A 85 -5.42 2.62 -15.49
CA PHE A 85 -4.29 1.95 -14.86
C PHE A 85 -3.47 1.26 -15.94
N GLU A 86 -2.19 1.60 -16.02
CA GLU A 86 -1.23 1.08 -17.01
C GLU A 86 -0.07 0.43 -16.24
N ASP A 87 -0.21 -0.83 -15.86
CA ASP A 87 0.81 -1.64 -15.17
C ASP A 87 0.46 -3.13 -15.31
N THR A 88 1.40 -3.99 -14.95
CA THR A 88 1.28 -5.45 -14.96
C THR A 88 0.43 -5.99 -13.80
N ALA A 89 0.50 -5.37 -12.61
CA ALA A 89 -0.32 -5.71 -11.45
C ALA A 89 -0.30 -4.61 -10.37
N PRO A 90 -1.38 -4.37 -9.61
CA PRO A 90 -1.29 -3.59 -8.39
C PRO A 90 -0.41 -4.27 -7.33
N ARG A 91 0.25 -3.51 -6.46
CA ARG A 91 0.98 -4.07 -5.29
C ARG A 91 0.30 -3.66 -4.00
N VAL A 92 0.02 -4.63 -3.12
CA VAL A 92 -0.64 -4.43 -1.82
C VAL A 92 0.42 -4.46 -0.73
N MET A 93 0.59 -3.36 0.00
CA MET A 93 1.63 -3.17 1.02
C MET A 93 1.16 -2.19 2.10
N ASP A 94 1.51 -2.42 3.37
CA ASP A 94 1.33 -1.45 4.46
C ASP A 94 2.43 -0.39 4.39
N LEU A 95 2.19 0.66 3.61
CA LEU A 95 3.14 1.75 3.37
C LEU A 95 3.11 2.79 4.49
N SER A 96 1.98 2.89 5.19
CA SER A 96 1.80 3.85 6.28
C SER A 96 2.29 3.32 7.64
N GLY A 97 2.43 2.00 7.77
CA GLY A 97 2.86 1.30 8.97
C GLY A 97 1.78 1.22 10.05
N ASP A 98 0.51 1.38 9.68
CA ASP A 98 -0.63 1.35 10.61
C ASP A 98 -1.30 -0.03 10.71
N GLY A 99 -0.79 -1.02 9.98
CA GLY A 99 -1.30 -2.38 9.92
C GLY A 99 -2.36 -2.61 8.84
N ALA A 100 -2.85 -1.56 8.16
CA ALA A 100 -3.83 -1.65 7.09
C ALA A 100 -3.16 -1.43 5.72
N PRO A 101 -3.06 -2.47 4.86
CA PRO A 101 -2.36 -2.33 3.58
C PRO A 101 -3.02 -1.33 2.61
N GLU A 102 -2.18 -0.57 1.93
CA GLU A 102 -2.54 0.24 0.77
C GLU A 102 -2.21 -0.45 -0.56
N VAL A 103 -2.68 0.13 -1.67
CA VAL A 103 -2.49 -0.39 -3.03
C VAL A 103 -1.73 0.60 -3.89
N ILE A 104 -0.55 0.20 -4.36
CA ILE A 104 0.28 0.93 -5.32
C ILE A 104 -0.20 0.63 -6.73
N VAL A 105 -0.38 1.68 -7.53
CA VAL A 105 -0.75 1.61 -8.94
C VAL A 105 -0.02 2.66 -9.77
N VAL A 106 0.05 2.43 -11.08
CA VAL A 106 0.43 3.45 -12.07
C VAL A 106 -0.81 3.91 -12.80
N GLU A 107 -1.09 5.20 -12.72
CA GLU A 107 -2.18 5.84 -13.44
C GLU A 107 -1.65 6.60 -14.63
N SER A 108 -2.28 6.46 -15.80
CA SER A 108 -1.95 7.18 -17.02
C SER A 108 -3.10 8.08 -17.47
N ASP A 109 -2.83 9.37 -17.48
CA ASP A 109 -3.76 10.40 -17.93
C ASP A 109 -3.62 10.66 -19.44
N GLN A 110 -4.76 10.88 -20.12
CA GLN A 110 -4.84 11.11 -21.57
C GLN A 110 -3.99 12.27 -22.09
N ASN A 111 -3.65 13.25 -21.26
CA ASN A 111 -2.90 14.44 -21.64
C ASN A 111 -1.59 14.57 -20.85
N LEU A 112 -1.60 14.17 -19.58
CA LEU A 112 -0.54 14.45 -18.62
C LEU A 112 0.46 13.31 -18.44
N GLY A 113 0.20 12.13 -19.03
CA GLY A 113 1.04 10.94 -18.89
C GLY A 113 0.86 10.25 -17.55
N ALA A 114 1.83 9.42 -17.17
CA ALA A 114 1.71 8.60 -15.96
C ALA A 114 2.00 9.34 -14.64
N ARG A 115 1.46 8.82 -13.54
CA ARG A 115 1.88 9.09 -12.16
C ARG A 115 1.84 7.81 -11.33
N LEU A 116 2.60 7.81 -10.24
CA LEU A 116 2.46 6.82 -9.17
C LEU A 116 1.31 7.28 -8.25
N ALA A 117 0.40 6.36 -7.92
CA ALA A 117 -0.69 6.60 -6.98
C ALA A 117 -0.80 5.45 -5.97
N VAL A 118 -1.29 5.79 -4.79
CA VAL A 118 -1.53 4.86 -3.68
C VAL A 118 -2.97 5.02 -3.21
N TYR A 119 -3.67 3.91 -3.06
CA TYR A 119 -5.06 3.86 -2.60
C TYR A 119 -5.17 3.14 -1.25
N THR A 120 -6.08 3.59 -0.40
CA THR A 120 -6.42 2.95 0.88
C THR A 120 -7.93 2.71 0.99
N MET A 121 -8.35 1.94 1.98
CA MET A 121 -9.75 1.85 2.36
C MET A 121 -10.09 2.96 3.35
N ARG A 122 -11.12 3.76 3.04
CA ARG A 122 -11.69 4.76 3.95
C ARG A 122 -13.20 4.78 3.80
N ASP A 123 -13.92 4.75 4.93
CA ASP A 123 -15.39 4.78 4.96
C ASP A 123 -16.06 3.76 4.02
N GLY A 124 -15.45 2.58 3.88
CA GLY A 124 -15.96 1.48 3.05
C GLY A 124 -15.69 1.60 1.54
N ALA A 125 -14.89 2.59 1.11
CA ALA A 125 -14.52 2.80 -0.29
C ALA A 125 -13.01 2.93 -0.50
N LEU A 126 -12.55 2.59 -1.71
CA LEU A 126 -11.19 2.90 -2.17
C LEU A 126 -11.05 4.42 -2.30
N THR A 127 -10.09 4.98 -1.58
CA THR A 127 -9.82 6.43 -1.53
C THR A 127 -8.36 6.68 -1.86
N LEU A 128 -8.08 7.73 -2.64
CA LEU A 128 -6.72 8.13 -2.96
C LEU A 128 -5.99 8.52 -1.66
N PHE A 129 -4.91 7.80 -1.36
CA PHE A 129 -4.11 7.99 -0.16
C PHE A 129 -2.99 8.99 -0.37
N ALA A 130 -2.25 8.83 -1.46
CA ALA A 130 -1.22 9.76 -1.91
C ALA A 130 -0.98 9.57 -3.42
N ALA A 131 -0.55 10.62 -4.11
CA ALA A 131 -0.14 10.54 -5.51
C ALA A 131 1.05 11.47 -5.80
N GLY A 132 1.92 11.04 -6.70
CA GLY A 132 2.91 11.91 -7.32
C GLY A 132 2.28 12.83 -8.38
N PRO A 133 3.01 13.84 -8.85
CA PRO A 133 2.57 14.62 -10.01
C PRO A 133 2.57 13.74 -11.26
N PHE A 134 1.69 14.06 -12.20
CA PHE A 134 1.78 13.52 -13.56
C PHE A 134 3.08 13.98 -14.23
N ILE A 135 3.68 13.11 -15.04
CA ILE A 135 4.99 13.33 -15.65
C ILE A 135 4.95 14.07 -17.00
N GLY A 136 3.90 14.86 -17.20
CA GLY A 136 3.81 15.95 -18.17
C GLY A 136 2.97 15.65 -19.42
N GLN A 137 3.33 14.65 -20.22
CA GLN A 137 2.73 14.43 -21.54
C GLN A 137 2.21 12.99 -21.68
N ARG A 138 1.14 12.80 -22.46
CA ARG A 138 0.61 11.49 -22.86
C ARG A 138 1.72 10.52 -23.31
N PHE A 139 1.53 9.23 -23.06
CA PHE A 139 2.44 8.15 -23.46
C PHE A 139 3.82 8.26 -22.82
N ARG A 140 3.86 8.83 -21.61
CA ARG A 140 4.96 8.67 -20.67
C ARG A 140 4.48 7.74 -19.58
N TRP A 141 5.33 6.79 -19.22
CA TRP A 141 4.96 5.67 -18.36
C TRP A 141 5.99 5.44 -17.24
N LEU A 142 5.56 4.78 -16.16
CA LEU A 142 6.37 4.41 -15.01
C LEU A 142 6.42 2.88 -14.88
N ALA A 143 7.61 2.31 -14.68
CA ALA A 143 7.76 0.87 -14.47
C ALA A 143 8.14 0.58 -13.01
N VAL A 144 7.20 0.07 -12.22
CA VAL A 144 7.41 -0.23 -10.80
C VAL A 144 8.34 -1.41 -10.62
N VAL A 145 9.44 -1.19 -9.89
CA VAL A 145 10.39 -2.23 -9.48
C VAL A 145 9.78 -3.04 -8.33
N GLY A 146 9.21 -2.36 -7.34
CA GLY A 146 8.60 -2.98 -6.16
C GLY A 146 8.48 -2.01 -5.00
N ALA A 147 8.10 -2.53 -3.84
CA ALA A 147 8.13 -1.79 -2.58
C ALA A 147 8.63 -2.70 -1.44
N GLY A 148 9.27 -2.10 -0.44
CA GLY A 148 9.89 -2.78 0.69
C GLY A 148 10.63 -1.80 1.59
N ASP A 149 11.03 -2.21 2.78
CA ASP A 149 11.87 -1.41 3.69
C ASP A 149 13.31 -1.42 3.16
N LEU A 150 13.63 -0.51 2.22
CA LEU A 150 14.85 -0.57 1.42
C LEU A 150 16.10 -0.12 2.20
N ASN A 151 15.93 0.58 3.31
CA ASN A 151 17.03 1.05 4.17
C ASN A 151 17.04 0.41 5.57
N GLY A 152 16.07 -0.44 5.91
CA GLY A 152 16.01 -1.16 7.18
C GLY A 152 15.52 -0.31 8.36
N ASP A 153 14.80 0.79 8.11
CA ASP A 153 14.29 1.67 9.17
C ASP A 153 12.86 1.35 9.63
N GLY A 154 12.29 0.26 9.12
CA GLY A 154 10.95 -0.20 9.42
C GLY A 154 9.85 0.53 8.63
N ARG A 155 10.20 1.38 7.67
CA ARG A 155 9.25 2.06 6.79
C ARG A 155 9.47 1.61 5.36
N LEU A 156 8.39 1.44 4.60
CA LEU A 156 8.49 0.98 3.23
C LEU A 156 8.74 2.14 2.25
N GLU A 157 9.58 1.86 1.25
CA GLU A 157 9.77 2.67 0.06
C GLU A 157 9.13 2.00 -1.15
N ILE A 158 8.80 2.82 -2.14
CA ILE A 158 8.36 2.38 -3.46
C ILE A 158 9.46 2.75 -4.46
N ALA A 159 9.96 1.76 -5.20
CA ALA A 159 10.94 1.94 -6.25
C ALA A 159 10.28 1.78 -7.63
N TYR A 160 10.52 2.73 -8.54
CA TYR A 160 10.08 2.65 -9.93
C TYR A 160 11.07 3.33 -10.88
N VAL A 161 11.02 3.00 -12.16
CA VAL A 161 11.77 3.71 -13.21
C VAL A 161 10.86 4.73 -13.89
N ASP A 162 11.25 6.00 -13.82
CA ASP A 162 10.64 7.08 -14.60
C ASP A 162 11.01 6.94 -16.07
N ARG A 163 9.98 6.77 -16.92
CA ARG A 163 10.08 6.62 -18.37
C ARG A 163 11.21 5.68 -18.75
N PRO A 164 11.04 4.35 -18.59
CA PRO A 164 12.10 3.36 -18.82
C PRO A 164 12.66 3.33 -20.25
N HIS A 165 12.00 4.01 -21.19
CA HIS A 165 12.45 4.18 -22.58
C HIS A 165 13.04 5.56 -22.88
N LEU A 166 12.84 6.54 -21.99
CA LEU A 166 13.28 7.93 -22.17
C LEU A 166 14.24 8.35 -21.05
N ALA A 167 13.70 8.67 -19.86
CA ALA A 167 14.50 9.24 -18.78
C ALA A 167 15.42 8.20 -18.12
N LYS A 168 14.96 6.95 -17.98
CA LYS A 168 15.77 5.83 -17.44
C LYS A 168 16.37 6.19 -16.07
N THR A 169 15.51 6.67 -15.19
CA THR A 169 15.89 7.09 -13.84
C THR A 169 15.11 6.27 -12.84
N LEU A 170 15.82 5.48 -12.03
CA LEU A 170 15.26 4.88 -10.82
C LEU A 170 14.87 6.02 -9.86
N ARG A 171 13.67 5.96 -9.31
CA ARG A 171 13.18 6.85 -8.25
C ARG A 171 12.74 6.00 -7.08
N VAL A 172 13.06 6.47 -5.88
CA VAL A 172 12.67 5.87 -4.61
C VAL A 172 11.76 6.88 -3.91
N MET A 173 10.54 6.45 -3.64
CA MET A 173 9.52 7.26 -2.97
C MET A 173 9.22 6.69 -1.60
N ARG A 174 8.84 7.56 -0.67
CA ARG A 174 8.32 7.17 0.63
C ARG A 174 6.99 7.88 0.87
N VAL A 175 6.03 7.16 1.45
CA VAL A 175 4.80 7.80 1.92
C VAL A 175 5.12 8.52 3.24
N GLU A 176 4.80 9.80 3.32
CA GLU A 176 4.94 10.60 4.53
C GLU A 176 3.60 11.13 4.99
N ARG A 177 3.37 11.06 6.29
CA ARG A 177 2.23 11.66 6.96
C ARG A 177 2.37 13.17 6.98
N ILE A 178 1.33 13.88 6.54
CA ILE A 178 1.22 15.34 6.69
C ILE A 178 0.52 15.68 8.00
N ASP A 179 -0.60 15.00 8.27
CA ASP A 179 -1.41 15.14 9.48
C ASP A 179 -2.08 13.80 9.85
N SER A 180 -3.05 13.79 10.76
CA SER A 180 -3.71 12.54 11.19
C SER A 180 -4.42 11.78 10.07
N VAL A 181 -4.76 12.43 8.95
CA VAL A 181 -5.58 11.88 7.87
C VAL A 181 -4.85 11.87 6.51
N ASN A 182 -4.00 12.86 6.26
CA ASN A 182 -3.41 13.12 4.95
C ASN A 182 -1.96 12.63 4.83
N HIS A 183 -1.62 12.12 3.65
CA HIS A 183 -0.30 11.60 3.32
C HIS A 183 0.17 12.14 1.96
N VAL A 184 1.48 12.08 1.73
CA VAL A 184 2.12 12.50 0.46
C VAL A 184 3.20 11.50 0.06
N LEU A 185 3.42 11.34 -1.24
CA LEU A 185 4.60 10.65 -1.78
C LEU A 185 5.75 11.64 -1.88
N ARG A 186 6.82 11.39 -1.13
CA ARG A 186 8.08 12.15 -1.24
C ARG A 186 9.14 11.33 -1.95
N GLU A 187 9.84 11.94 -2.89
CA GLU A 187 11.05 11.35 -3.43
C GLU A 187 12.15 11.44 -2.37
N VAL A 188 12.74 10.30 -2.02
CA VAL A 188 13.83 10.20 -1.03
C VAL A 188 15.17 9.88 -1.68
N ALA A 189 15.17 9.33 -2.90
CA ALA A 189 16.37 9.19 -3.73
C ALA A 189 16.02 9.01 -5.21
N ASN A 190 16.99 9.28 -6.08
CA ASN A 190 16.93 8.90 -7.49
C ASN A 190 18.30 8.48 -8.02
N ARG A 191 18.28 7.75 -9.14
CA ARG A 191 19.48 7.29 -9.86
C ARG A 191 19.24 7.22 -11.37
N PRO A 192 19.84 8.12 -12.15
CA PRO A 192 19.82 8.04 -13.61
C PRO A 192 20.58 6.82 -14.15
N GLY A 193 20.31 6.47 -15.41
CA GLY A 193 21.07 5.46 -16.15
C GLY A 193 20.60 4.02 -15.95
N LEU A 194 19.39 3.81 -15.40
CA LEU A 194 18.83 2.50 -15.09
C LEU A 194 17.45 2.31 -15.73
N THR A 195 17.15 1.09 -16.14
CA THR A 195 15.87 0.71 -16.74
C THR A 195 15.48 -0.72 -16.37
N ASN A 196 14.21 -1.03 -16.50
CA ASN A 196 13.63 -2.35 -16.24
C ASN A 196 12.54 -2.74 -17.26
N HIS A 197 12.42 -2.01 -18.37
CA HIS A 197 11.39 -2.34 -19.36
C HIS A 197 11.76 -1.95 -20.80
N ARG A 198 11.48 -2.82 -21.78
CA ARG A 198 11.53 -2.51 -23.22
C ARG A 198 10.13 -2.49 -23.81
N ILE A 199 9.89 -1.55 -24.73
CA ILE A 199 8.58 -1.43 -25.40
C ILE A 199 8.24 -2.76 -26.07
N GLY A 200 7.02 -3.25 -25.82
CA GLY A 200 6.51 -4.49 -26.37
C GLY A 200 6.69 -5.72 -25.46
N GLU A 201 7.49 -5.60 -24.38
CA GLU A 201 7.51 -6.61 -23.32
C GLU A 201 6.18 -6.57 -22.54
N ARG A 202 5.69 -7.72 -22.09
CA ARG A 202 4.44 -7.82 -21.31
C ARG A 202 4.67 -7.79 -19.80
N ASP A 203 5.92 -7.80 -19.39
CA ASP A 203 6.37 -7.90 -18.02
C ASP A 203 7.38 -6.80 -17.71
N ILE A 204 7.50 -6.44 -16.43
CA ILE A 204 8.54 -5.53 -15.94
C ILE A 204 9.70 -6.37 -15.40
N ALA A 205 10.91 -6.09 -15.86
CA ALA A 205 12.10 -6.84 -15.46
C ALA A 205 12.52 -6.51 -14.02
N GLY A 206 13.21 -7.45 -13.38
CA GLY A 206 13.82 -7.22 -12.08
C GLY A 206 12.79 -7.15 -10.95
N GLY A 207 13.19 -6.48 -9.86
CA GLY A 207 12.44 -6.51 -8.62
C GLY A 207 13.32 -6.22 -7.41
N ILE A 208 12.80 -6.47 -6.22
CA ILE A 208 13.56 -6.37 -4.96
C ILE A 208 13.90 -7.79 -4.52
N ARG A 209 15.16 -8.01 -4.09
CA ARG A 209 15.62 -9.25 -3.46
C ARG A 209 16.31 -8.95 -2.13
N ASP A 210 16.41 -9.93 -1.25
CA ASP A 210 17.31 -9.90 -0.10
C ASP A 210 18.08 -11.22 -0.04
N CYS A 211 19.41 -11.14 -0.17
CA CYS A 211 20.32 -12.29 -0.12
C CYS A 211 20.96 -12.46 1.27
N GLY A 212 20.36 -11.89 2.31
CA GLY A 212 20.83 -11.92 3.70
C GLY A 212 21.71 -10.73 4.10
N GLN A 213 21.84 -9.71 3.25
CA GLN A 213 22.59 -8.47 3.53
C GLN A 213 21.68 -7.23 3.52
N GLY A 214 20.36 -7.46 3.43
CA GLY A 214 19.37 -6.42 3.23
C GLY A 214 18.91 -6.34 1.77
N PRO A 215 17.87 -5.53 1.52
CA PRO A 215 17.23 -5.47 0.23
C PRO A 215 18.06 -4.75 -0.83
N GLU A 216 18.02 -5.31 -2.04
CA GLU A 216 18.60 -4.74 -3.25
C GLU A 216 17.55 -4.67 -4.35
N MET A 217 17.52 -3.57 -5.08
CA MET A 217 16.73 -3.40 -6.31
C MET A 217 17.53 -3.88 -7.51
N ILE A 218 16.98 -4.82 -8.28
CA ILE A 218 17.62 -5.41 -9.45
C ILE A 218 17.09 -4.75 -10.71
N LEU A 219 17.97 -4.11 -11.46
CA LEU A 219 17.69 -3.35 -12.67
C LEU A 219 18.71 -3.66 -13.78
N ALA A 220 18.47 -3.18 -14.99
CA ALA A 220 19.47 -3.12 -16.04
C ALA A 220 20.06 -1.71 -16.18
N THR A 221 21.27 -1.61 -16.71
CA THR A 221 21.81 -0.35 -17.22
C THR A 221 20.96 0.18 -18.38
N ALA A 222 20.98 1.49 -18.61
CA ALA A 222 20.17 2.16 -19.64
C ALA A 222 20.35 1.59 -21.08
N ASP A 223 21.50 1.00 -21.37
CA ASP A 223 21.85 0.34 -22.63
C ASP A 223 21.52 -1.16 -22.65
N TRP A 224 20.97 -1.70 -21.55
CA TRP A 224 20.66 -3.12 -21.35
C TRP A 224 21.87 -4.06 -21.40
N ALA A 225 23.09 -3.56 -21.29
CA ALA A 225 24.29 -4.40 -21.34
C ALA A 225 24.50 -5.19 -20.04
N ARG A 226 24.12 -4.60 -18.89
CA ARG A 226 24.52 -5.08 -17.57
C ARG A 226 23.32 -5.13 -16.62
N LEU A 227 23.35 -6.10 -15.71
CA LEU A 227 22.51 -6.13 -14.54
C LEU A 227 23.18 -5.36 -13.41
N VAL A 228 22.36 -4.68 -12.61
CA VAL A 228 22.79 -3.81 -11.52
C VAL A 228 21.95 -4.13 -10.29
N ALA A 229 22.61 -4.38 -9.16
CA ALA A 229 21.99 -4.36 -7.85
C ALA A 229 22.14 -2.95 -7.24
N VAL A 230 21.04 -2.39 -6.77
CA VAL A 230 21.01 -1.05 -6.17
C VAL A 230 20.54 -1.12 -4.73
N THR A 231 21.33 -0.60 -3.81
CA THR A 231 20.96 -0.43 -2.39
C THR A 231 20.58 1.02 -2.11
N PHE A 232 19.83 1.25 -1.03
CA PHE A 232 19.43 2.57 -0.54
C PHE A 232 19.75 2.68 0.95
N ASP A 233 20.41 3.76 1.38
CA ASP A 233 20.84 3.95 2.78
C ASP A 233 19.93 4.92 3.57
N GLY A 234 18.80 5.34 2.99
CA GLY A 234 17.93 6.38 3.54
C GLY A 234 18.16 7.76 2.93
N THR A 235 19.28 7.97 2.23
CA THR A 235 19.63 9.25 1.62
C THR A 235 20.15 9.12 0.18
N THR A 236 20.93 8.10 -0.11
CA THR A 236 21.56 7.89 -1.41
C THR A 236 21.41 6.45 -1.87
N THR A 237 21.59 6.26 -3.19
CA THR A 237 21.62 4.92 -3.77
C THR A 237 23.02 4.56 -4.21
N GLN A 238 23.42 3.32 -3.96
CA GLN A 238 24.66 2.75 -4.49
C GLN A 238 24.32 1.63 -5.47
N ALA A 239 25.06 1.58 -6.57
CA ALA A 239 24.84 0.59 -7.61
C ALA A 239 26.09 -0.25 -7.83
N ARG A 240 25.87 -1.55 -7.93
CA ARG A 240 26.89 -2.55 -8.18
C ARG A 240 26.54 -3.34 -9.43
N ASP A 241 27.45 -3.39 -10.38
CA ASP A 241 27.37 -4.31 -11.52
C ASP A 241 27.41 -5.75 -11.01
N ILE A 242 26.40 -6.54 -11.37
CA ILE A 242 26.28 -7.94 -10.95
C ILE A 242 26.38 -8.91 -12.13
N GLY A 243 26.76 -8.43 -13.31
CA GLY A 243 26.97 -9.28 -14.47
C GLY A 243 26.36 -8.74 -15.75
N ARG A 244 26.56 -9.49 -16.83
CA ARG A 244 26.00 -9.17 -18.14
C ARG A 244 24.51 -9.51 -18.16
N HIS A 245 23.68 -8.57 -18.64
CA HIS A 245 22.30 -8.88 -18.97
C HIS A 245 22.24 -9.59 -20.34
N ARG A 246 21.55 -10.73 -20.40
CA ARG A 246 21.29 -11.46 -21.66
C ARG A 246 19.82 -11.42 -22.01
N ASP A 247 18.99 -11.76 -21.04
CA ASP A 247 17.54 -11.92 -21.15
C ASP A 247 16.92 -11.97 -19.74
N ARG A 248 15.64 -12.34 -19.67
CA ARG A 248 14.90 -12.51 -18.41
C ARG A 248 15.48 -13.58 -17.49
N ALA A 249 16.15 -14.61 -18.00
CA ALA A 249 16.79 -15.61 -17.14
C ALA A 249 17.92 -14.99 -16.31
N SER A 250 18.59 -13.97 -16.85
CA SER A 250 19.60 -13.22 -16.09
C SER A 250 18.97 -12.50 -14.89
N PHE A 251 17.79 -11.90 -15.07
CA PHE A 251 17.05 -11.27 -13.97
C PHE A 251 16.53 -12.28 -12.96
N ALA A 252 16.01 -13.42 -13.41
CA ALA A 252 15.51 -14.47 -12.53
C ALA A 252 16.64 -15.02 -11.63
N ALA A 253 17.80 -15.35 -12.20
CA ALA A 253 18.97 -15.79 -11.44
C ALA A 253 19.42 -14.73 -10.42
N ALA A 254 19.50 -13.46 -10.84
CA ALA A 254 19.82 -12.38 -9.94
C ALA A 254 18.79 -12.30 -8.79
N LEU A 255 17.48 -12.29 -9.06
CA LEU A 255 16.47 -12.24 -8.00
C LEU A 255 16.54 -13.45 -7.06
N ALA A 256 16.98 -14.61 -7.55
CA ALA A 256 17.19 -15.82 -6.76
C ALA A 256 18.53 -15.87 -5.99
N CYS A 257 19.35 -14.81 -6.07
CA CYS A 257 20.69 -14.72 -5.47
C CYS A 257 21.71 -15.73 -6.03
N GLU A 258 21.56 -16.09 -7.31
CA GLU A 258 22.44 -17.00 -8.06
C GLU A 258 23.53 -16.26 -8.87
#